data_AF-A0A7V3VD94-F1
#
_entry.id   AF-A0A7V3VD94-F1
#
_cell.length_a   1.000
_cell.length_b   1.000
_cell.length_c   1.000
_cell.angle_alpha   90.00
_cell.angle_beta   90.00
_cell.angle_gamma   90.00
#
_symmetry.space_group_name_H-M   'P 1'
#
loop_
_entity.id
_entity.type
_entity.pdbx_description
1 polymer ?
#
loop_
_entity_poly.entity_id
_entity_poly.type
_entity_poly.pdbx_seq_one_letter_code
_entity_poly.pdbx_strand_id
1 'polypeptide(L)'
;MAKYFKIDKSFDLQKVDKIEFKKKLVKNISKKSFWDKNPLEKYFDIGYYLLIPIIIFLVIGIYFDKFFKTKPFWVIFFLFLGVFSSFYNLYRLTKEK
;
A
#
# COMPACT_ATOMS: atom_id res chain seq x y z
N MET A 1 -27.78 10.51 -37.27
CA MET A 1 -26.56 9.86 -36.74
C MET A 1 -25.71 10.90 -36.03
N ALA A 2 -25.35 10.67 -34.75
CA ALA A 2 -24.44 11.56 -34.02
C ALA A 2 -23.02 11.51 -34.63
N LYS A 3 -22.43 12.67 -34.94
CA LYS A 3 -21.07 12.81 -35.46
C LYS A 3 -20.12 13.14 -34.29
N TYR A 4 -18.96 12.49 -34.23
CA TYR A 4 -17.97 12.70 -33.18
C TYR A 4 -16.80 13.49 -33.74
N PHE A 5 -16.28 14.42 -32.95
CA PHE A 5 -15.17 15.29 -33.33
C PHE A 5 -14.08 15.22 -32.26
N LYS A 6 -12.83 15.32 -32.69
CA LYS A 6 -11.65 15.36 -31.82
C LYS A 6 -10.89 16.65 -32.08
N ILE A 7 -10.54 17.35 -31.00
CA ILE A 7 -9.68 18.53 -31.04
C ILE A 7 -8.24 18.03 -31.04
N ASP A 8 -7.43 18.51 -31.98
CA ASP A 8 -5.99 18.25 -32.00
C ASP A 8 -5.19 19.33 -31.25
N LYS A 9 -3.86 19.19 -31.20
CA LYS A 9 -3.00 20.13 -30.46
C LYS A 9 -2.93 21.52 -31.10
N SER A 10 -3.37 21.64 -32.34
CA SER A 10 -3.48 22.89 -33.08
C SER A 10 -4.85 23.55 -32.89
N PHE A 11 -5.69 22.99 -32.02
CA PHE A 11 -7.09 23.39 -31.79
C PHE A 11 -8.02 23.19 -33.00
N ASP A 12 -7.61 22.36 -33.96
CA ASP A 12 -8.43 22.04 -35.13
C ASP A 12 -9.37 20.85 -34.86
N LEU A 13 -10.53 20.89 -35.50
CA LEU A 13 -11.58 19.88 -35.36
C LEU A 13 -11.46 18.80 -36.43
N GLN A 14 -11.06 17.59 -36.03
CA GLN A 14 -11.05 16.42 -36.89
C GLN A 14 -12.29 15.56 -36.67
N LYS A 15 -12.98 15.18 -37.74
CA LYS A 15 -14.15 14.30 -37.69
C LYS A 15 -13.68 12.85 -37.50
N VAL A 16 -14.19 12.18 -36.49
CA VAL A 16 -13.79 10.81 -36.14
C VAL A 16 -15.01 9.90 -36.17
N ASP A 17 -14.85 8.70 -36.72
CA ASP A 17 -15.92 7.72 -36.75
C ASP A 17 -16.22 7.17 -35.35
N LYS A 18 -17.52 6.99 -35.06
CA LYS A 18 -18.04 6.53 -33.76
C LYS A 18 -17.37 5.25 -33.27
N ILE A 19 -17.06 4.35 -34.20
CA ILE A 19 -16.47 3.04 -33.93
C ILE A 19 -15.02 3.19 -33.46
N GLU A 20 -14.26 4.07 -34.11
CA GLU A 20 -12.86 4.34 -33.78
C GLU A 20 -12.74 5.06 -32.42
N PHE A 21 -13.62 6.03 -32.17
CA PHE A 21 -13.69 6.73 -30.89
C PHE A 21 -14.04 5.78 -29.73
N LYS A 22 -15.05 4.91 -29.90
CA LYS A 22 -15.44 3.91 -28.90
C LYS A 22 -14.32 2.91 -28.64
N LYS A 23 -13.64 2.43 -29.68
CA LYS A 23 -12.51 1.50 -29.57
C LYS A 23 -11.34 2.12 -28.80
N LYS A 24 -11.07 3.42 -29.00
CA LYS A 24 -10.01 4.15 -28.30
C LYS A 24 -10.35 4.43 -26.83
N LEU A 25 -11.61 4.77 -26.52
CA LEU A 25 -12.08 4.92 -25.14
C LEU A 25 -12.00 3.61 -24.37
N VAL A 26 -12.50 2.50 -24.93
CA VAL A 26 -12.43 1.18 -24.29
C VAL A 26 -10.98 0.74 -24.09
N LYS A 27 -10.09 1.00 -25.06
CA LYS A 27 -8.65 0.72 -24.94
C LYS A 27 -7.96 1.55 -23.85
N ASN A 28 -8.36 2.81 -23.63
CA ASN A 28 -7.84 3.63 -22.54
C ASN A 28 -8.40 3.21 -21.18
N ILE A 29 -9.68 2.82 -21.11
CA ILE A 29 -10.30 2.30 -19.88
C ILE A 29 -9.65 0.95 -19.49
N SER A 30 -9.36 0.08 -20.45
CA SER A 30 -8.66 -1.19 -20.19
C SER A 30 -7.17 -1.01 -19.88
N LYS A 31 -6.53 0.09 -20.34
CA LYS A 31 -5.14 0.45 -19.99
C LYS A 31 -5.00 1.17 -18.65
N LYS A 32 -6.09 1.70 -18.07
CA LYS A 32 -6.12 2.16 -16.68
C LYS A 32 -6.21 0.94 -15.74
N SER A 33 -5.30 0.00 -15.94
CA SER A 33 -5.11 -1.18 -15.12
C SER A 33 -4.66 -0.73 -13.74
N PHE A 34 -5.49 -0.91 -12.71
CA PHE A 34 -5.20 -1.37 -11.33
C PHE A 34 -3.94 -0.87 -10.56
N TRP A 35 -3.21 0.10 -11.12
CA TRP A 35 -1.83 0.45 -10.80
C TRP A 35 -1.54 1.94 -10.99
N ASP A 36 -2.57 2.81 -10.98
CA ASP A 36 -2.39 4.21 -10.58
C ASP A 36 -2.15 4.24 -9.06
N LYS A 37 -1.10 3.53 -8.61
CA LYS A 37 -0.71 3.49 -7.20
C LYS A 37 -0.07 4.82 -6.92
N ASN A 38 -0.84 5.70 -6.29
CA ASN A 38 -0.28 6.88 -5.64
C ASN A 38 0.89 6.39 -4.78
N PRO A 39 2.09 7.00 -4.89
CA PRO A 39 3.24 6.56 -4.11
C PRO A 39 2.93 6.51 -2.62
N LEU A 40 2.02 7.37 -2.14
CA LEU A 40 1.50 7.41 -0.78
C LEU A 40 0.83 6.11 -0.31
N GLU A 41 0.04 5.43 -1.16
CA GLU A 41 -0.59 4.15 -0.80
C GLU A 41 0.46 3.07 -0.47
N LYS A 42 1.62 3.11 -1.13
CA LYS A 42 2.70 2.13 -0.92
C LYS A 42 3.38 2.29 0.45
N TYR A 43 3.28 3.45 1.08
CA TYR A 43 3.89 3.74 2.39
C TYR A 43 2.90 3.57 3.56
N PHE A 44 1.58 3.60 3.32
CA PHE A 44 0.58 3.38 4.36
C PHE A 44 0.72 1.99 5.02
N ASP A 45 1.07 0.97 4.24
CA ASP A 45 1.23 -0.39 4.74
C ASP A 45 2.38 -0.54 5.75
N ILE A 46 3.40 0.32 5.68
CA ILE A 46 4.61 0.24 6.52
C ILE A 46 4.27 0.39 8.00
N GLY A 47 3.24 1.17 8.34
CA GLY A 47 2.78 1.32 9.72
C GLY A 47 2.39 -0.02 10.33
N TYR A 48 1.67 -0.86 9.59
CA TYR A 48 1.28 -2.19 10.07
C TYR A 48 2.48 -3.12 10.23
N TYR A 49 3.44 -3.10 9.30
CA TYR A 49 4.69 -3.87 9.42
C TYR A 49 5.46 -3.52 10.69
N LEU A 50 5.39 -2.27 11.13
CA LEU A 50 6.07 -1.82 12.34
C LEU A 50 5.29 -2.15 13.62
N LEU A 51 3.97 -1.92 13.62
CA LEU A 51 3.13 -2.03 14.81
C LEU A 51 2.82 -3.49 15.19
N ILE A 52 2.54 -4.35 14.21
CA ILE A 52 2.12 -5.73 14.45
C ILE A 52 3.12 -6.49 15.34
N PRO A 53 4.45 -6.51 15.04
CA PRO A 53 5.42 -7.20 15.89
C PRO A 53 5.41 -6.66 17.32
N ILE A 54 5.42 -5.34 17.49
CA ILE A 54 5.47 -4.69 18.81
C ILE A 54 4.26 -5.10 19.66
N ILE A 55 3.06 -5.08 19.09
CA ILE A 55 1.83 -5.46 19.80
C ILE A 55 1.85 -6.94 20.19
N ILE A 56 2.26 -7.83 19.29
CA ILE A 56 2.37 -9.27 19.55
C ILE A 56 3.33 -9.55 20.71
N PHE A 57 4.53 -8.97 20.65
CA PHE A 57 5.52 -9.15 21.71
C PHE A 57 5.08 -8.51 23.03
N LEU A 58 4.37 -7.38 22.98
CA LEU A 58 3.81 -6.75 24.19
C LEU A 58 2.76 -7.65 24.86
N VAL A 59 1.84 -8.23 24.09
CA VAL A 59 0.82 -9.16 24.60
C VAL A 59 1.48 -10.39 25.23
N ILE A 60 2.50 -10.95 24.57
CA ILE A 60 3.30 -12.07 25.11
C ILE A 60 3.98 -11.66 26.41
N GLY A 61 4.61 -10.48 26.46
CA GLY A 61 5.26 -9.98 27.66
C GLY A 61 4.30 -9.81 28.84
N ILE A 62 3.09 -9.26 28.59
CA ILE A 62 2.05 -9.14 29.62
C ILE A 62 1.61 -10.52 30.11
N TYR A 63 1.45 -11.48 29.20
CA TYR A 63 1.08 -12.85 29.56
C TYR A 63 2.15 -13.50 30.45
N PHE A 64 3.43 -13.34 30.11
CA PHE A 64 4.56 -13.85 30.89
C PHE A 64 4.65 -13.17 32.26
N ASP A 65 4.54 -11.84 32.33
CA ASP A 65 4.60 -11.14 33.60
C ASP A 65 3.44 -11.54 34.54
N LYS A 66 2.25 -11.81 33.99
CA LYS A 66 1.12 -12.35 34.77
C LYS A 66 1.37 -13.79 35.24
N PHE A 67 1.93 -14.63 34.39
CA PHE A 67 2.20 -16.03 34.71
C PHE A 67 3.28 -16.18 35.78
N PHE A 68 4.39 -15.46 35.64
CA PHE A 68 5.52 -15.51 36.58
C PHE A 68 5.35 -14.57 37.79
N LYS A 69 4.26 -13.79 37.84
CA LYS A 69 3.99 -12.75 38.85
C LYS A 69 5.17 -11.79 39.02
N THR A 70 5.90 -11.55 37.94
CA THR A 70 7.01 -10.61 37.92
C THR A 70 6.48 -9.19 37.80
N LYS A 71 7.25 -8.23 38.29
CA LYS A 71 7.15 -6.82 37.85
C LYS A 71 7.24 -6.76 36.31
N PRO A 72 6.88 -5.67 35.61
CA PRO A 72 6.76 -5.61 34.13
C PRO A 72 8.09 -5.81 33.36
N PHE A 73 8.85 -6.83 33.70
CA PHE A 73 10.19 -7.14 33.26
C PHE A 73 10.13 -7.86 31.91
N TRP A 74 9.24 -8.85 31.77
CA TRP A 74 9.04 -9.52 30.50
C TRP A 74 8.41 -8.59 29.48
N VAL A 75 7.48 -7.72 29.89
CA VAL A 75 6.95 -6.65 29.04
C VAL A 75 8.09 -5.79 28.49
N ILE A 76 9.00 -5.28 29.32
CA ILE A 76 10.13 -4.48 28.85
C ILE A 76 11.04 -5.29 27.91
N PHE A 77 11.38 -6.53 28.27
CA PHE A 77 12.25 -7.38 27.47
C PHE A 77 11.67 -7.68 26.09
N PHE A 78 10.39 -8.08 26.04
CA PHE A 78 9.69 -8.35 24.79
C PHE A 78 9.41 -7.08 24.00
N LEU A 79 9.23 -5.91 24.63
CA LEU A 79 9.13 -4.64 23.94
C LEU A 79 10.39 -4.39 23.09
N PHE A 80 11.58 -4.58 23.66
CA PHE A 80 12.83 -4.47 22.90
C PHE A 80 12.88 -5.45 21.74
N LEU A 81 12.55 -6.73 21.96
CA LEU A 81 12.47 -7.73 20.90
C LEU A 81 11.48 -7.34 19.79
N GLY A 82 10.32 -6.78 20.17
CA GLY A 82 9.33 -6.28 19.22
C GLY A 82 9.84 -5.13 18.38
N VAL A 83 10.56 -4.18 18.99
CA VAL A 83 11.21 -3.08 18.27
C VAL A 83 12.29 -3.60 17.30
N PHE A 84 13.18 -4.50 17.75
CA PHE A 84 14.20 -5.10 16.87
C PHE A 84 13.57 -5.88 15.72
N SER A 85 12.53 -6.68 15.98
CA SER A 85 11.80 -7.43 14.97
C SER A 85 11.10 -6.51 13.98
N SER A 86 10.57 -5.38 14.46
CA SER A 86 9.91 -4.35 13.65
C SER A 86 10.88 -3.73 12.64
N PHE A 87 12.08 -3.34 13.09
CA PHE A 87 13.14 -2.85 12.21
C PHE A 87 13.67 -3.92 11.25
N TYR A 88 13.83 -5.17 11.71
CA TYR A 88 14.25 -6.27 10.85
C TYR A 88 13.23 -6.53 9.72
N ASN A 89 11.94 -6.53 10.06
CA ASN A 89 10.85 -6.71 9.10
C ASN A 89 10.81 -5.56 8.08
N LEU A 90 11.00 -4.32 8.54
CA LEU A 90 11.09 -3.15 7.67
C LEU A 90 12.30 -3.19 6.73
N TYR A 91 13.47 -3.60 7.25
CA TYR A 91 14.69 -3.76 6.45
C TYR A 91 14.49 -4.80 5.35
N ARG A 92 13.88 -5.94 5.70
CA ARG A 92 13.56 -7.01 4.74
C ARG A 92 12.58 -6.53 3.66
N LEU A 93 11.52 -5.84 4.05
CA LEU A 93 10.53 -5.27 3.12
C LEU A 93 11.16 -4.29 2.12
N THR A 94 12.18 -3.54 2.55
CA THR A 94 12.89 -2.57 1.70
C THR A 94 13.88 -3.25 0.77
N LYS A 95 14.46 -4.39 1.17
CA LYS A 95 15.44 -5.14 0.36
C LYS A 95 14.81 -6.08 -0.66
N GLU A 96 13.62 -6.62 -0.38
CA GLU A 96 12.86 -7.50 -1.28
C GLU A 96 12.02 -6.72 -2.32
N LYS A 97 11.96 -5.39 -2.23
CA LYS A 97 11.29 -4.49 -3.21
C LYS A 97 12.27 -3.92 -4.23
#